data_AF-A0A4Q3JDK0-F1
#
_entry.id   AF-A0A4Q3JDK0-F1
#
_cell.length_a   1.000
_cell.length_b   1.000
_cell.length_c   1.000
_cell.angle_alpha   90.00
_cell.angle_beta   90.00
_cell.angle_gamma   90.00
#
_symmetry.space_group_name_H-M   'P 1'
#
loop_
_entity.id
_entity.type
_entity.pdbx_description
1 polymer ?
#
loop_
_entity_poly.entity_id
_entity_poly.type
_entity_poly.pdbx_seq_one_letter_code
_entity_poly.pdbx_strand_id
1 'polypeptide(L)' 'MTRISVITPFLNAERYLQEAIDSVRAQTFTDWELLLVDD' A
#
# COMPACT_ATOMS: atom_id res chain seq x y z
N MET A 1 -3.20 17.77 -11.65
CA MET A 1 -3.18 16.30 -11.64
C MET A 1 -3.44 15.87 -10.21
N THR A 2 -4.30 14.88 -10.00
CA THR A 2 -4.68 14.41 -8.67
C THR A 2 -3.93 13.12 -8.40
N ARG A 3 -2.94 13.18 -7.51
CA ARG A 3 -2.15 12.04 -7.05
C ARG A 3 -2.82 11.42 -5.82
N ILE A 4 -2.86 10.09 -5.76
CA ILE A 4 -3.40 9.35 -4.61
C ILE A 4 -2.24 8.82 -3.76
N SER A 5 -2.29 9.06 -2.45
CA SER A 5 -1.35 8.44 -1.50
C SER A 5 -2.09 7.35 -0.73
N VAL A 6 -1.62 6.10 -0.84
CA VAL A 6 -2.11 4.95 -0.08
C VAL A 6 -1.21 4.78 1.14
N ILE A 7 -1.76 4.92 2.33
CA ILE A 7 -1.01 4.78 3.59
C ILE A 7 -1.43 3.45 4.23
N THR A 8 -0.46 2.58 4.50
CA THR A 8 -0.69 1.27 5.10
C THR A 8 0.16 1.14 6.37
N PRO A 9 -0.40 1.52 7.54
CA PRO A 9 0.22 1.22 8.82
C PRO A 9 0.12 -0.27 9.11
N PHE A 10 1.15 -0.86 9.72
CA PHE A 10 1.18 -2.26 10.08
C PHE A 10 2.04 -2.50 11.33
N LEU A 11 1.77 -3.61 12.03
CA LEU A 11 2.53 -4.10 13.18
C LEU A 11 2.48 -5.63 13.19
N ASN A 12 3.64 -6.31 13.23
CA ASN A 12 3.75 -7.78 13.20
C ASN A 12 2.84 -8.44 12.12
N ALA A 13 2.85 -7.87 10.92
CA ALA A 13 1.91 -8.21 9.85
C ALA A 13 2.51 -9.14 8.79
N GLU A 14 3.57 -9.88 9.09
CA GLU A 14 4.35 -10.64 8.09
C GLU A 14 3.49 -11.62 7.29
N ARG A 15 2.43 -12.15 7.92
CA ARG A 15 1.50 -13.08 7.29
C ARG A 15 0.66 -12.47 6.16
N TYR A 16 0.34 -11.18 6.23
CA TYR A 16 -0.64 -10.54 5.33
C TYR A 16 -0.10 -9.33 4.57
N LEU A 17 1.03 -8.77 5.01
CA LEU A 17 1.58 -7.54 4.45
C LEU A 17 1.90 -7.67 2.96
N GLN A 18 2.42 -8.83 2.53
CA GLN A 18 2.73 -9.07 1.12
C GLN A 18 1.47 -9.06 0.24
N GLU A 19 0.41 -9.76 0.67
CA GLU A 19 -0.87 -9.80 -0.04
C GLU A 19 -1.50 -8.40 -0.14
N ALA A 20 -1.43 -7.62 0.93
CA ALA A 20 -1.91 -6.23 0.95
C ALA A 20 -1.14 -5.33 -0.03
N ILE A 21 0.20 -5.45 -0.07
CA ILE A 21 1.05 -4.71 -1.02
C ILE A 21 0.70 -5.09 -2.47
N ASP A 22 0.55 -6.38 -2.75
CA ASP A 22 0.27 -6.87 -4.11
C ASP A 22 -1.12 -6.42 -4.58
N SER A 23 -2.10 -6.36 -3.67
CA SER A 23 -3.42 -5.80 -3.94
C SER A 23 -3.37 -4.31 -4.33
N VAL A 24 -2.58 -3.50 -3.63
CA VAL A 24 -2.39 -2.08 -3.98
C VAL A 24 -1.58 -1.92 -5.28
N ARG A 25 -0.62 -2.81 -5.57
CA ARG A 25 0.11 -2.77 -6.83
C ARG A 25 -0.73 -3.12 -8.05
N ALA A 26 -1.81 -3.88 -7.87
CA ALA A 26 -2.70 -4.29 -8.95
C ALA A 26 -3.73 -3.22 -9.38
N GLN A 27 -3.69 -2.00 -8.82
CA GLN A 27 -4.61 -0.94 -9.20
C GLN A 27 -4.43 -0.50 -10.67
N THR A 28 -5.55 -0.24 -11.35
CA THR A 28 -5.57 0.25 -12.75
C THR A 28 -5.27 1.75 -12.86
N PHE A 29 -5.51 2.50 -11.80
CA PHE A 29 -5.08 3.89 -11.68
C PHE A 29 -3.56 3.92 -11.40
N THR A 30 -2.81 4.79 -12.08
CA THR A 30 -1.34 4.74 -12.08
C THR A 30 -0.65 5.91 -11.36
N ASP A 31 -1.37 7.01 -11.06
CA ASP A 31 -0.78 8.19 -10.43
C ASP A 31 -0.88 8.13 -8.89
N TRP A 32 -0.18 7.16 -8.30
CA TRP A 32 -0.23 6.94 -6.85
C TRP A 32 1.14 6.62 -6.24
N GLU A 33 1.20 6.70 -4.91
CA GLU A 33 2.30 6.20 -4.07
C GLU A 33 1.78 5.35 -2.92
N LEU A 34 2.57 4.36 -2.49
CA LEU A 34 2.28 3.53 -1.32
C LEU A 34 3.30 3.81 -0.24
N LEU A 35 2.80 4.23 0.93
CA LEU A 35 3.58 4.50 2.13
C LEU A 35 3.29 3.40 3.15
N LEU A 36 4.29 2.55 3.39
CA LEU A 36 4.24 1.53 4.44
C LEU A 36 4.78 2.15 5.73
N VAL A 37 3.98 2.13 6.79
CA VAL A 37 4.34 2.73 8.08
C VAL A 37 4.36 1.62 9.12
N ASP A 38 5.54 1.29 9.62
CA ASP A 38 5.70 0.36 10.74
C ASP A 38 5.46 1.14 12.06
N ASP A 39 4.75 0.53 13.00
CA ASP A 39 4.49 1.08 14.35
C ASP A 39 5.56 0.61 15.36
#